data_AF-A0A1I5S2F6-F1
#
_entry.id   AF-A0A1I5S2F6-F1
#
_cell.length_a   1.000
_cell.length_b   1.000
_cell.length_c   1.000
_cell.angle_alpha   90.00
_cell.angle_beta   90.00
_cell.angle_gamma   90.00
#
_symmetry.space_group_name_H-M   'P 1'
#
loop_
_entity.id
_entity.type
_entity.pdbx_description
1 polymer ?
#
loop_
_entity_poly.entity_id
_entity_poly.type
_entity_poly.pdbx_seq_one_letter_code
_entity_poly.pdbx_strand_id
1 'polypeptide(L)'
;MEQLEQWILTIKESHLLIASFLFILIHVVRPILFIPVILILMTGGVIFGFIHGTILSVIGLMLSSMIFYYLAEKMPWFTKRLIQMKHKLFGEQRHVTKQQIMLLRLVPFIHYHLLSFLIYEQATDLRQYNTLSLYTAIPMALIYTIIGQSVAQFSPKVMTILVLLILTISYLVRKDTRQKIKQLLTST
;
A
#
# COMPACT_ATOMS: atom_id res chain seq x y z
N MET A 1 28.49 4.90 -34.59
CA MET A 1 27.06 4.75 -34.31
C MET A 1 26.83 3.67 -33.24
N GLU A 2 27.38 2.45 -33.40
CA GLU A 2 27.26 1.36 -32.41
C GLU A 2 27.74 1.71 -30.99
N GLN A 3 28.86 2.42 -30.86
CA GLN A 3 29.40 2.80 -29.55
C GLN A 3 28.48 3.79 -28.82
N LEU A 4 27.80 4.69 -29.54
CA LEU A 4 26.87 5.67 -28.98
C LEU A 4 25.58 4.98 -28.49
N GLU A 5 25.08 4.00 -29.25
CA GLU A 5 23.93 3.18 -28.86
C GLU A 5 24.24 2.35 -27.61
N GLN A 6 25.44 1.76 -27.53
CA GLN A 6 25.88 1.07 -26.31
C GLN A 6 25.92 2.01 -25.09
N TRP A 7 26.50 3.21 -25.22
CA TRP A 7 26.52 4.18 -24.12
C TRP A 7 25.11 4.59 -23.66
N ILE A 8 24.18 4.82 -24.60
CA ILE A 8 22.79 5.18 -24.29
C ILE A 8 22.08 4.03 -23.57
N LEU A 9 22.31 2.79 -23.99
CA LEU A 9 21.73 1.61 -23.35
C LEU A 9 22.27 1.42 -21.93
N THR A 10 23.58 1.55 -21.72
CA THR A 10 24.20 1.42 -20.38
C THR A 10 23.70 2.50 -19.41
N ILE A 11 23.53 3.74 -19.86
CA ILE A 11 22.97 4.83 -19.04
C ILE A 11 21.52 4.50 -18.67
N LYS A 12 20.70 4.07 -19.62
CA LYS A 12 19.30 3.72 -19.37
C LYS A 12 19.15 2.55 -18.39
N GLU A 13 19.97 1.50 -18.55
CA GLU A 13 19.96 0.33 -17.68
C GLU A 13 20.39 0.65 -16.24
N SER A 14 21.47 1.42 -16.08
CA SER A 14 21.95 1.83 -14.75
C SER A 14 20.92 2.68 -14.00
N HIS A 15 20.25 3.62 -14.67
CA HIS A 15 19.17 4.40 -14.06
C HIS A 15 17.96 3.54 -13.66
N LEU A 16 17.60 2.52 -14.46
CA LEU A 16 16.51 1.59 -14.13
C LEU A 16 16.82 0.72 -12.91
N LEU A 17 18.06 0.25 -12.76
CA LEU A 17 18.48 -0.52 -11.60
C LEU A 17 18.42 0.31 -10.31
N ILE A 18 18.96 1.53 -10.35
CA ILE A 18 18.93 2.45 -9.21
C ILE A 18 17.47 2.79 -8.85
N ALA A 19 16.63 3.09 -9.84
CA ALA A 19 15.22 3.38 -9.62
C ALA A 19 14.50 2.18 -8.98
N SER A 20 14.75 0.96 -9.46
CA SER A 20 14.15 -0.27 -8.91
C SER A 20 14.56 -0.50 -7.46
N PHE A 21 15.84 -0.30 -7.13
CA PHE A 21 16.34 -0.43 -5.77
C PHE A 21 15.73 0.62 -4.83
N LEU A 22 15.72 1.89 -5.24
CA LEU A 22 15.09 2.97 -4.46
C LEU A 22 13.60 2.73 -4.26
N PHE A 23 12.91 2.22 -5.28
CA PHE A 23 11.49 1.89 -5.21
C PHE A 23 11.19 0.81 -4.17
N ILE A 24 12.02 -0.25 -4.11
CA ILE A 24 11.93 -1.29 -3.08
C ILE A 24 12.27 -0.70 -1.70
N LEU A 25 13.30 0.14 -1.60
CA LEU A 25 13.67 0.77 -0.34
C LEU A 25 12.52 1.62 0.21
N ILE A 26 11.86 2.41 -0.64
CA ILE A 26 10.69 3.21 -0.28
C ILE A 26 9.55 2.33 0.24
N HIS A 27 9.32 1.14 -0.33
CA HIS A 27 8.33 0.21 0.23
C HIS A 27 8.65 -0.18 1.67
N VAL A 28 9.93 -0.31 2.02
CA VAL A 28 10.37 -0.67 3.37
C VAL A 28 10.25 0.50 4.33
N VAL A 29 10.69 1.70 3.93
CA VAL A 29 10.71 2.89 4.81
C VAL A 29 9.36 3.64 4.88
N ARG A 30 8.43 3.38 3.96
CA ARG A 30 7.09 4.03 3.95
C ARG A 30 6.38 4.10 5.30
N PRO A 31 6.44 3.08 6.20
CA PRO A 31 5.68 3.12 7.45
C PRO A 31 6.23 4.18 8.41
N ILE A 32 7.54 4.46 8.33
CA ILE A 32 8.22 5.50 9.10
C ILE A 32 7.87 6.89 8.56
N LEU A 33 7.71 6.98 7.24
CA LEU A 33 7.37 8.22 6.54
C LEU A 33 5.86 8.50 6.45
N PHE A 34 5.02 7.61 7.04
CA PHE A 34 3.56 7.65 6.93
C PHE A 34 3.04 7.75 5.48
N ILE A 35 3.78 7.17 4.53
CA ILE A 35 3.40 7.17 3.11
C ILE A 35 2.39 6.04 2.86
N PRO A 36 1.17 6.35 2.36
CA PRO A 36 0.20 5.33 1.99
C PRO A 36 0.75 4.37 0.93
N VAL A 37 0.57 3.07 1.15
CA VAL A 37 1.09 2.01 0.27
C VAL A 37 0.65 2.19 -1.19
N ILE A 38 -0.58 2.67 -1.40
CA ILE A 38 -1.18 2.84 -2.73
C ILE A 38 -0.40 3.81 -3.59
N LEU A 39 0.10 4.91 -3.01
CA LEU A 39 0.88 5.90 -3.77
C LEU A 39 2.11 5.24 -4.38
N ILE A 40 2.76 4.34 -3.64
CA ILE A 40 3.96 3.65 -4.08
C ILE A 40 3.60 2.61 -5.14
N LEU A 41 2.52 1.83 -4.97
CA LEU A 41 2.06 0.88 -5.99
C LEU A 41 1.71 1.56 -7.31
N MET A 42 0.97 2.67 -7.25
CA MET A 42 0.63 3.46 -8.44
C MET A 42 1.88 4.05 -9.09
N THR A 43 2.82 4.56 -8.28
CA THR A 43 4.12 5.05 -8.78
C THR A 43 4.89 3.94 -9.50
N GLY A 44 4.80 2.69 -9.01
CA GLY A 44 5.37 1.53 -9.68
C GLY A 44 4.83 1.33 -11.09
N GLY A 45 3.51 1.46 -11.26
CA GLY A 45 2.85 1.40 -12.57
C GLY A 45 3.20 2.56 -13.49
N VAL A 46 3.35 3.77 -12.93
CA VAL A 46 3.74 4.97 -13.69
C VAL A 46 5.18 4.86 -14.21
N ILE A 47 6.12 4.40 -13.36
CA ILE A 47 7.56 4.41 -13.68
C ILE A 47 7.98 3.15 -14.43
N PHE A 48 7.54 1.97 -13.99
CA PHE A 48 8.02 0.68 -14.49
C PHE A 48 6.99 -0.06 -15.35
N GLY A 49 5.78 0.46 -15.48
CA GLY A 49 4.66 -0.23 -16.13
C GLY A 49 4.10 -1.38 -15.28
N PHE A 50 3.11 -2.06 -15.81
CA PHE A 50 2.33 -3.06 -15.08
C PHE A 50 3.16 -4.26 -14.65
N ILE A 51 3.89 -4.90 -15.58
CA ILE A 51 4.60 -6.16 -15.30
C ILE A 51 5.73 -5.92 -14.29
N HIS A 52 6.69 -5.06 -14.63
CA HIS A 52 7.83 -4.79 -13.75
C HIS A 52 7.42 -4.06 -12.48
N GLY A 53 6.50 -3.09 -12.57
CA GLY A 53 5.98 -2.38 -11.41
C GLY A 53 5.28 -3.31 -10.42
N THR A 54 4.52 -4.31 -10.89
CA THR A 54 3.88 -5.29 -10.02
C THR A 54 4.93 -6.17 -9.35
N ILE A 55 5.90 -6.70 -10.09
CA ILE A 55 6.95 -7.56 -9.54
C ILE A 55 7.74 -6.82 -8.46
N LEU A 56 8.23 -5.62 -8.77
CA LEU A 56 8.98 -4.79 -7.82
C LEU A 56 8.12 -4.40 -6.60
N SER A 57 6.84 -4.11 -6.81
CA SER A 57 5.90 -3.81 -5.73
C SER A 57 5.72 -5.01 -4.81
N VAL A 58 5.50 -6.21 -5.37
CA VAL A 58 5.37 -7.44 -4.59
C VAL A 58 6.63 -7.70 -3.78
N ILE A 59 7.82 -7.53 -4.36
CA ILE A 59 9.10 -7.68 -3.65
C ILE A 59 9.17 -6.67 -2.48
N GLY A 60 8.89 -5.39 -2.74
CA GLY A 60 8.91 -4.36 -1.70
C GLY A 60 7.89 -4.58 -0.59
N LEU A 61 6.67 -5.01 -0.95
CA LEU A 61 5.63 -5.40 0.01
C LEU A 61 6.06 -6.58 0.86
N MET A 62 6.67 -7.60 0.25
CA MET A 62 7.14 -8.78 0.95
C MET A 62 8.27 -8.47 1.91
N LEU A 63 9.27 -7.68 1.51
CA LEU A 63 10.35 -7.24 2.40
C LEU A 63 9.80 -6.43 3.59
N SER A 64 8.89 -5.50 3.33
CA SER A 64 8.20 -4.73 4.37
C SER A 64 7.41 -5.65 5.33
N SER A 65 6.74 -6.69 4.80
CA SER A 65 6.01 -7.68 5.57
C SER A 65 6.93 -8.56 6.44
N MET A 66 8.08 -8.99 5.90
CA MET A 66 9.08 -9.78 6.63
C MET A 66 9.70 -8.98 7.78
N ILE A 67 10.05 -7.71 7.55
CA ILE A 67 10.55 -6.84 8.61
C ILE A 67 9.50 -6.70 9.72
N PHE A 68 8.23 -6.55 9.34
CA PHE A 68 7.13 -6.52 10.31
C PHE A 68 7.02 -7.82 11.12
N TYR A 69 7.15 -8.99 10.48
CA TYR A 69 7.13 -10.28 11.17
C TYR A 69 8.20 -10.36 12.26
N TYR A 70 9.45 -10.08 11.90
CA TYR A 70 10.56 -10.13 12.87
C TYR A 70 10.42 -9.10 13.98
N LEU A 71 9.85 -7.93 13.68
CA LEU A 71 9.55 -6.92 14.69
C LEU A 71 8.47 -7.41 15.66
N ALA A 72 7.39 -7.99 15.15
CA ALA A 72 6.30 -8.53 15.95
C ALA A 72 6.73 -9.73 16.81
N GLU A 73 7.63 -10.56 16.29
CA GLU A 73 8.22 -11.71 17.00
C GLU A 73 9.17 -11.26 18.11
N LYS A 74 10.06 -10.29 17.85
CA LYS A 74 11.02 -9.79 18.84
C LYS A 74 10.40 -8.87 19.90
N MET A 75 9.22 -8.33 19.66
CA MET A 75 8.55 -7.36 20.54
C MET A 75 7.21 -7.89 21.07
N PRO A 76 7.20 -8.95 21.91
CA PRO A 76 5.96 -9.58 22.37
C PRO A 76 5.03 -8.65 23.14
N TRP A 77 5.55 -7.58 23.77
CA TRP A 77 4.71 -6.58 24.44
C TRP A 77 3.84 -5.80 23.43
N PHE A 78 4.40 -5.49 22.25
CA PHE A 78 3.71 -4.76 21.19
C PHE A 78 2.60 -5.62 20.58
N THR A 79 2.92 -6.87 20.27
CA THR A 79 1.98 -7.88 19.76
C THR A 79 0.84 -8.11 20.74
N LYS A 80 1.13 -8.31 22.04
CA LYS A 80 0.09 -8.43 23.07
C LYS A 80 -0.83 -7.22 23.14
N ARG A 81 -0.29 -6.01 23.02
CA ARG A 81 -1.08 -4.77 23.01
C ARG A 81 -2.01 -4.71 21.79
N LEU A 82 -1.52 -5.08 20.61
CA LEU A 82 -2.34 -5.13 19.39
C LEU A 82 -3.47 -6.16 19.50
N ILE A 83 -3.20 -7.34 20.06
CA ILE A 83 -4.21 -8.38 20.33
C ILE A 83 -5.31 -7.84 21.26
N GLN A 84 -4.93 -7.20 22.37
CA GLN A 84 -5.90 -6.60 23.30
C GLN A 84 -6.75 -5.50 22.63
N MET A 85 -6.14 -4.66 21.79
CA MET A 85 -6.89 -3.64 21.04
C MET A 85 -7.87 -4.26 20.05
N LYS A 86 -7.45 -5.30 19.32
CA LYS A 86 -8.33 -6.06 18.42
C LYS A 86 -9.53 -6.63 19.19
N HIS A 87 -9.29 -7.28 20.33
CA HIS A 87 -10.35 -7.87 21.14
C HIS A 87 -11.36 -6.83 21.63
N LYS A 88 -10.91 -5.63 22.03
CA LYS A 88 -11.82 -4.54 22.40
C LYS A 88 -12.68 -4.04 21.24
N LEU A 89 -12.16 -4.05 20.01
CA LEU A 89 -12.87 -3.53 18.83
C LEU A 89 -13.79 -4.56 18.17
N PHE A 90 -13.39 -5.84 18.14
CA PHE A 90 -14.06 -6.88 17.35
C PHE A 90 -14.60 -8.05 18.18
N GLY A 91 -14.27 -8.12 19.47
CA GLY A 91 -14.55 -9.28 20.33
C GLY A 91 -13.49 -10.38 20.21
N GLU A 92 -13.49 -11.33 21.15
CA GLU A 92 -12.47 -12.39 21.22
C GLU A 92 -12.55 -13.41 20.07
N GLN A 93 -13.76 -13.69 19.60
CA GLN A 93 -14.05 -14.82 18.70
C GLN A 93 -14.02 -14.44 17.20
N ARG A 94 -13.81 -13.16 16.85
CA ARG A 94 -13.80 -12.73 15.44
C ARG A 94 -12.44 -12.94 14.81
N HIS A 95 -12.35 -13.98 13.98
CA HIS A 95 -11.24 -14.22 13.08
C HIS A 95 -11.56 -13.70 11.68
N VAL A 96 -10.64 -12.92 11.11
CA VAL A 96 -10.73 -12.42 9.74
C VAL A 96 -10.08 -13.44 8.81
N THR A 97 -10.81 -14.00 7.85
CA THR A 97 -10.25 -15.02 6.94
C THR A 97 -9.19 -14.43 6.01
N LYS A 98 -8.28 -15.27 5.48
CA LYS A 98 -7.28 -14.82 4.49
C LYS A 98 -7.90 -14.12 3.27
N GLN A 99 -9.07 -14.58 2.81
CA GLN A 99 -9.81 -13.93 1.71
C GLN A 99 -10.35 -12.56 2.13
N GLN A 100 -10.85 -12.41 3.35
CA GLN A 100 -11.27 -11.11 3.87
C GLN A 100 -10.06 -10.16 4.02
N ILE A 101 -8.92 -10.65 4.51
CA ILE A 101 -7.68 -9.86 4.58
C ILE A 101 -7.26 -9.38 3.17
N MET A 102 -7.32 -10.27 2.18
CA MET A 102 -7.03 -9.94 0.78
C MET A 102 -7.94 -8.83 0.24
N LEU A 103 -9.25 -8.90 0.50
CA LEU A 103 -10.20 -7.86 0.11
C LEU A 103 -9.98 -6.55 0.88
N LEU A 104 -9.69 -6.63 2.18
CA LEU A 104 -9.38 -5.46 3.01
C LEU A 104 -8.10 -4.76 2.56
N ARG A 105 -7.12 -5.48 1.99
CA ARG A 105 -5.91 -4.87 1.40
C ARG A 105 -6.25 -4.00 0.18
N LEU A 106 -7.37 -4.25 -0.50
CA LEU A 106 -7.86 -3.39 -1.59
C LEU A 106 -8.52 -2.11 -1.08
N VAL A 107 -8.84 -2.03 0.22
CA VAL A 107 -9.45 -0.84 0.80
C VAL A 107 -8.35 0.16 1.13
N PRO A 108 -8.38 1.38 0.55
CA PRO A 108 -7.26 2.29 0.59
C PRO A 108 -6.96 2.89 1.97
N PHE A 109 -7.96 2.91 2.85
CA PHE A 109 -7.87 3.51 4.17
C PHE A 109 -7.31 2.57 5.23
N ILE A 110 -7.14 1.29 4.91
CA ILE A 110 -6.65 0.29 5.86
C ILE A 110 -5.13 0.20 5.79
N HIS A 111 -4.49 0.39 6.94
CA HIS A 111 -3.03 0.38 7.01
C HIS A 111 -2.45 -1.01 6.71
N TYR A 112 -1.49 -1.10 5.79
CA TYR A 112 -0.91 -2.37 5.33
C TYR A 112 -0.41 -3.27 6.49
N HIS A 113 0.27 -2.68 7.48
CA HIS A 113 0.83 -3.42 8.61
C HIS A 113 -0.23 -3.94 9.59
N LEU A 114 -1.41 -3.32 9.64
CA LEU A 114 -2.52 -3.84 10.44
C LEU A 114 -2.99 -5.19 9.87
N LEU A 115 -3.08 -5.29 8.56
CA LEU A 115 -3.44 -6.55 7.90
C LEU A 115 -2.32 -7.58 7.95
N SER A 116 -1.06 -7.15 7.89
CA SER A 116 0.08 -8.04 8.16
C SER A 116 0.08 -8.56 9.60
N PHE A 117 -0.35 -7.77 10.58
CA PHE A 117 -0.55 -8.25 11.96
C PHE A 117 -1.60 -9.36 12.05
N LEU A 118 -2.74 -9.24 11.34
CA LEU A 118 -3.74 -10.30 11.32
C LEU A 118 -3.21 -11.61 10.71
N ILE A 119 -2.33 -11.52 9.70
CA ILE A 119 -1.67 -12.68 9.12
C ILE A 119 -0.65 -13.26 10.10
N TYR A 120 0.11 -12.41 10.80
CA TYR A 120 1.06 -12.82 11.83
C TYR A 120 0.38 -13.63 12.94
N GLU A 121 -0.77 -13.16 13.43
CA GLU A 121 -1.56 -13.85 14.46
C GLU A 121 -2.05 -15.24 14.02
N GLN A 122 -2.26 -15.45 12.72
CA GLN A 122 -2.75 -16.70 12.13
C GLN A 122 -1.64 -17.66 11.72
N ALA A 123 -0.42 -17.15 11.54
CA ALA A 123 0.69 -17.93 11.02
C ALA A 123 1.44 -18.66 12.13
N THR A 124 1.72 -19.94 11.92
CA THR A 124 2.51 -20.77 12.85
C THR A 124 4.00 -20.50 12.75
N ASP A 125 4.48 -20.11 11.56
CA ASP A 125 5.88 -19.86 11.25
C ASP A 125 6.04 -18.80 10.14
N LEU A 126 7.29 -18.38 9.92
CA LEU A 126 7.65 -17.39 8.90
C LEU A 126 7.26 -17.82 7.48
N ARG A 127 7.31 -19.12 7.16
CA ARG A 127 7.00 -19.63 5.81
C ARG A 127 5.50 -19.51 5.54
N GLN A 128 4.67 -19.90 6.50
CA GLN A 128 3.22 -19.73 6.42
C GLN A 128 2.86 -18.23 6.35
N TYR A 129 3.49 -17.40 7.16
CA TYR A 129 3.32 -15.95 7.13
C TYR A 129 3.65 -15.36 5.76
N ASN A 130 4.79 -15.72 5.18
CA ASN A 130 5.22 -15.23 3.86
C ASN A 130 4.27 -15.68 2.75
N THR A 131 3.81 -16.94 2.81
CA THR A 131 2.87 -17.48 1.82
C THR A 131 1.53 -16.75 1.87
N LEU A 132 0.98 -16.54 3.08
CA LEU A 132 -0.27 -15.78 3.26
C LEU A 132 -0.11 -14.30 2.91
N SER A 133 1.00 -13.69 3.29
CA SER A 133 1.32 -12.29 2.96
C SER A 133 1.39 -12.09 1.44
N LEU A 134 2.09 -12.98 0.74
CA LEU A 134 2.22 -12.94 -0.71
C LEU A 134 0.85 -13.11 -1.37
N TYR A 135 0.12 -14.17 -1.01
CA TYR A 135 -1.21 -14.47 -1.55
C TYR A 135 -2.17 -13.29 -1.40
N THR A 136 -2.23 -12.69 -0.20
CA THR A 136 -3.14 -11.58 0.06
C THR A 136 -2.69 -10.26 -0.58
N ALA A 137 -1.40 -10.05 -0.81
CA ALA A 137 -0.86 -8.80 -1.34
C ALA A 137 -0.91 -8.70 -2.88
N ILE A 138 -0.88 -9.83 -3.60
CA ILE A 138 -0.86 -9.87 -5.07
C ILE A 138 -2.03 -9.08 -5.69
N PRO A 139 -3.30 -9.26 -5.30
CA PRO A 139 -4.41 -8.54 -5.94
C PRO A 139 -4.29 -7.02 -5.79
N MET A 140 -3.87 -6.57 -4.61
CA MET A 140 -3.64 -5.15 -4.33
C MET A 140 -2.51 -4.60 -5.21
N ALA A 141 -1.38 -5.32 -5.31
CA ALA A 141 -0.27 -4.91 -6.15
C ALA A 141 -0.68 -4.81 -7.63
N LEU A 142 -1.41 -5.81 -8.15
CA LEU A 142 -1.89 -5.80 -9.54
C LEU A 142 -2.80 -4.60 -9.81
N ILE A 143 -3.87 -4.45 -9.01
CA ILE A 143 -4.90 -3.43 -9.25
C ILE A 143 -4.30 -2.04 -9.21
N TYR A 144 -3.54 -1.70 -8.17
CA TYR A 144 -3.00 -0.34 -8.04
C TYR A 144 -1.86 -0.05 -9.01
N THR A 145 -1.09 -1.05 -9.43
CA THR A 145 -0.08 -0.87 -10.48
C THR A 145 -0.75 -0.63 -11.85
N ILE A 146 -1.83 -1.36 -12.18
CA ILE A 146 -2.62 -1.11 -13.40
C ILE A 146 -3.16 0.31 -13.39
N ILE A 147 -3.80 0.74 -12.29
CA ILE A 147 -4.32 2.11 -12.16
C ILE A 147 -3.19 3.13 -12.37
N GLY A 148 -2.02 2.90 -11.76
CA GLY A 148 -0.85 3.75 -11.95
C GLY A 148 -0.43 3.88 -13.42
N GLN A 149 -0.29 2.75 -14.13
CA GLN A 149 0.06 2.76 -15.55
C GLN A 149 -1.01 3.47 -16.40
N SER A 150 -2.29 3.25 -16.12
CA SER A 150 -3.38 3.92 -16.84
C SER A 150 -3.35 5.44 -16.63
N VAL A 151 -3.08 5.89 -15.41
CA VAL A 151 -2.97 7.33 -15.09
C VAL A 151 -1.80 7.98 -15.85
N ALA A 152 -0.70 7.26 -16.07
CA ALA A 152 0.43 7.76 -16.85
C ALA A 152 0.09 8.06 -18.32
N GLN A 153 -0.99 7.48 -18.84
CA GLN A 153 -1.45 7.69 -20.22
C GLN A 153 -2.45 8.84 -20.37
N PHE A 154 -2.91 9.44 -19.26
CA PHE A 154 -3.85 10.55 -19.31
C PHE A 154 -3.18 11.84 -19.80
N SER A 155 -3.90 12.62 -20.61
CA SER A 155 -3.42 13.93 -21.00
C SER A 155 -3.34 14.88 -19.79
N PRO A 156 -2.43 15.87 -19.77
CA PRO A 156 -2.34 16.85 -18.67
C PRO A 156 -3.66 17.57 -18.40
N LYS A 157 -4.48 17.79 -19.44
CA LYS A 157 -5.83 18.38 -19.31
C LYS A 157 -6.76 17.47 -18.49
N VAL A 158 -6.80 16.19 -18.80
CA VAL A 158 -7.61 15.19 -18.08
C VAL A 158 -7.14 15.07 -16.62
N MET A 159 -5.83 15.00 -16.38
CA MET A 159 -5.29 14.98 -15.02
C MET A 159 -5.71 16.20 -14.21
N THR A 160 -5.60 17.40 -14.80
CA THR A 160 -6.00 18.65 -14.13
C THR A 160 -7.49 18.66 -13.77
N ILE A 161 -8.36 18.22 -14.70
CA ILE A 161 -9.81 18.11 -14.45
C ILE A 161 -10.10 17.12 -13.32
N LEU A 162 -9.47 15.95 -13.33
CA LEU A 162 -9.64 14.94 -12.27
C LEU A 162 -9.21 15.47 -10.90
N VAL A 163 -8.08 16.17 -10.82
CA VAL A 163 -7.60 16.78 -9.58
C VAL A 163 -8.60 17.83 -9.08
N LEU A 164 -9.07 18.74 -9.95
CA LEU A 164 -10.06 19.76 -9.58
C LEU A 164 -11.39 19.13 -9.12
N LEU A 165 -11.82 18.06 -9.77
CA LEU A 165 -13.04 17.34 -9.39
C LEU A 165 -12.89 16.66 -8.01
N ILE A 166 -11.77 15.99 -7.75
CA ILE A 166 -11.48 15.39 -6.44
C ILE A 166 -11.44 16.46 -5.34
N LEU A 167 -10.81 17.61 -5.60
CA LEU A 167 -10.75 18.72 -4.65
C LEU A 167 -12.14 19.31 -4.39
N THR A 168 -12.95 19.46 -5.42
CA THR A 168 -14.33 19.98 -5.32
C THR A 168 -15.21 19.04 -4.50
N ILE A 169 -15.19 17.73 -4.80
CA ILE A 169 -15.93 16.72 -4.02
C ILE A 169 -15.46 16.71 -2.56
N SER A 170 -14.15 16.74 -2.33
CA SER A 170 -13.58 16.78 -0.98
C SER A 170 -14.03 18.03 -0.21
N TYR A 171 -14.13 19.18 -0.88
CA TYR A 171 -14.65 20.41 -0.28
C TYR A 171 -16.14 20.29 0.07
N LEU A 172 -16.96 19.75 -0.84
CA LEU A 172 -18.40 19.56 -0.61
C LEU A 172 -18.68 18.60 0.55
N VAL A 173 -18.03 17.44 0.58
CA VAL A 173 -18.17 16.46 1.68
C VAL A 173 -17.77 17.07 3.03
N ARG A 174 -16.69 17.87 3.05
CA ARG A 174 -16.26 18.59 4.27
C ARG A 174 -17.27 19.64 4.72
N LYS A 175 -17.89 20.37 3.78
CA LYS A 175 -18.91 21.37 4.06
C LYS A 175 -20.15 20.71 4.70
N ASP A 176 -20.65 19.63 4.10
CA ASP A 176 -21.83 18.90 4.60
C ASP A 176 -21.58 18.29 5.99
N THR A 177 -20.40 17.70 6.19
CA THR A 177 -20.01 17.14 7.49
C THR A 177 -19.95 18.24 8.56
N ARG A 178 -19.38 19.42 8.24
CA ARG A 178 -19.36 20.56 9.18
C ARG A 178 -20.76 21.08 9.50
N GLN A 179 -21.68 21.11 8.54
CA GLN A 179 -23.05 21.57 8.76
C GLN A 179 -23.82 20.61 9.69
N LYS A 180 -23.72 19.30 9.47
CA LYS A 180 -24.33 18.28 10.34
C LYS A 180 -23.82 18.38 11.79
N ILE A 181 -22.52 18.57 11.98
CA ILE A 181 -21.93 18.75 13.33
C ILE A 181 -22.46 20.01 14.00
N LYS A 182 -22.57 21.14 13.28
CA LYS A 182 -23.12 22.38 13.84
C LYS A 182 -24.56 22.24 14.30
N GLN A 183 -25.41 21.57 13.52
CA GLN A 183 -26.82 21.34 13.88
C GLN A 183 -26.95 20.51 15.17
N LEU A 184 -26.15 19.45 15.32
CA LEU A 184 -26.14 18.58 16.52
C LEU A 184 -25.70 19.33 17.79
N LEU A 185 -24.79 20.29 17.67
CA LEU A 185 -24.31 21.09 18.81
C LEU A 185 -25.26 22.24 19.19
N THR A 186 -26.11 22.70 18.28
CA THR A 186 -27.12 23.73 18.56
C THR A 186 -28.46 23.17 19.04
N SER A 187 -28.67 21.84 18.94
CA SER A 187 -29.88 21.14 19.39
C SER A 187 -29.81 20.55 20.80
N THR A 188 -28.72 20.80 21.52
CA THR A 188 -28.50 20.52 22.95
C THR A 188 -28.46 21.82 23.72
#